data_AF-A0A378LXI3-F1
#
_entry.id   AF-A0A378LXI3-F1
#
_cell.length_a   1.000
_cell.length_b   1.000
_cell.length_c   1.000
_cell.angle_alpha   90.00
_cell.angle_beta   90.00
_cell.angle_gamma   90.00
#
_symmetry.space_group_name_H-M   'P 1'
#
loop_
_entity.id
_entity.type
_entity.pdbx_description
1 polymer ?
#
loop_
_entity_poly.entity_id
_entity_poly.type
_entity_poly.pdbx_seq_one_letter_code
_entity_poly.pdbx_strand_id
1 'polypeptide(L)'
;MNPLIKALPKVELHIHIEGTLEPDLMFSLAKRNKISLPYKNRDELKAAYQFTNLQSFLNLYYAGTNVLQTEEDFYDLTWSYIEKIHPQNVRHTELFFDPQTHTSRDIPIGVVIQGIHQALIQAQKQYHISSS
;
A
#
# COMPACT_ATOMS: atom_id res chain seq x y z
N MET A 1 -11.58 -13.65 -14.10
CA MET A 1 -12.35 -13.62 -12.85
C MET A 1 -13.82 -13.75 -13.19
N ASN A 2 -14.60 -14.52 -12.42
CA ASN A 2 -16.03 -14.74 -12.70
C ASN A 2 -16.80 -13.40 -12.63
N PRO A 3 -17.63 -13.05 -13.64
CA PRO A 3 -18.40 -11.79 -13.65
C PRO A 3 -19.27 -11.59 -12.41
N LEU A 4 -19.87 -12.67 -11.89
CA LEU A 4 -20.66 -12.63 -10.65
C LEU A 4 -19.79 -12.20 -9.46
N ILE A 5 -18.63 -12.83 -9.28
CA ILE A 5 -17.69 -12.50 -8.19
C ILE A 5 -17.26 -11.04 -8.29
N LYS A 6 -16.96 -10.54 -9.50
CA LYS A 6 -16.57 -9.14 -9.70
C LYS A 6 -17.71 -8.17 -9.32
N ALA A 7 -18.94 -8.50 -9.67
CA ALA A 7 -20.12 -7.65 -9.44
C ALA A 7 -20.66 -7.66 -8.02
N LEU A 8 -20.29 -8.61 -7.15
CA LEU A 8 -20.74 -8.61 -5.74
C LEU A 8 -20.22 -7.38 -4.99
N PRO A 9 -21.03 -6.66 -4.21
CA PRO A 9 -20.53 -5.67 -3.28
C PRO A 9 -19.72 -6.36 -2.18
N LYS A 10 -18.55 -5.84 -1.86
CA LYS A 10 -17.61 -6.44 -0.91
C LYS A 10 -17.21 -5.45 0.17
N VAL A 11 -16.79 -6.01 1.30
CA VAL A 11 -16.07 -5.29 2.35
C VAL A 11 -14.70 -5.97 2.52
N GLU A 12 -13.66 -5.17 2.74
CA GLU A 12 -12.32 -5.68 3.04
C GLU A 12 -11.94 -5.22 4.45
N LEU A 13 -11.98 -6.13 5.41
CA LEU A 13 -11.84 -5.81 6.84
C LEU A 13 -10.45 -6.13 7.39
N HIS A 14 -9.58 -6.67 6.53
CA HIS A 14 -8.21 -7.00 6.90
C HIS A 14 -7.31 -6.75 5.72
N ILE A 15 -6.66 -5.58 5.73
CA ILE A 15 -5.63 -5.23 4.76
C ILE A 15 -4.54 -4.41 5.44
N HIS A 16 -3.28 -4.76 5.22
CA HIS A 16 -2.15 -3.93 5.64
C HIS A 16 -1.76 -3.05 4.45
N ILE A 17 -1.80 -1.73 4.61
CA ILE A 17 -1.64 -0.81 3.47
C ILE A 17 -0.25 -0.90 2.86
N GLU A 18 0.78 -1.12 3.68
CA GLU A 18 2.16 -1.37 3.25
C GLU A 18 2.27 -2.67 2.43
N GLY A 19 1.39 -3.64 2.69
CA GLY A 19 1.27 -4.89 1.93
C GLY A 19 0.69 -4.70 0.53
N THR A 20 0.16 -3.52 0.23
CA THR A 20 -0.38 -3.15 -1.09
C THR A 20 0.66 -2.47 -1.98
N LEU A 21 1.90 -2.29 -1.49
CA LEU A 21 2.98 -1.64 -2.22
C LEU A 21 3.45 -2.49 -3.41
N GLU A 22 2.85 -2.24 -4.57
CA GLU A 22 3.21 -2.90 -5.82
C GLU A 22 4.64 -2.54 -6.27
N PRO A 23 5.35 -3.44 -6.97
CA PRO A 23 6.69 -3.19 -7.50
C PRO A 23 6.84 -1.87 -8.25
N ASP A 24 5.86 -1.53 -9.10
CA ASP A 24 5.90 -0.34 -9.95
C ASP A 24 5.88 0.95 -9.12
N LEU A 25 5.06 0.98 -8.08
CA LEU A 25 5.01 2.09 -7.13
C LEU A 25 6.31 2.12 -6.33
N MET A 26 6.79 0.97 -5.83
CA MET A 26 8.04 0.89 -5.06
C MET A 26 9.23 1.51 -5.82
N PHE A 27 9.43 1.16 -7.09
CA PHE A 27 10.48 1.75 -7.91
C PHE A 27 10.27 3.26 -8.16
N SER A 28 9.03 3.71 -8.32
CA SER A 28 8.70 5.12 -8.53
C SER A 28 9.02 5.95 -7.28
N LEU A 29 8.62 5.46 -6.10
CA LEU A 29 8.91 6.07 -4.80
C LEU A 29 10.41 6.06 -4.51
N ALA A 30 11.10 4.94 -4.76
CA ALA A 30 12.55 4.84 -4.61
C ALA A 30 13.28 5.90 -5.45
N LYS A 31 12.85 6.09 -6.71
CA LYS A 31 13.40 7.12 -7.58
C LYS A 31 13.10 8.52 -7.06
N ARG A 32 11.86 8.80 -6.63
CA ARG A 32 11.45 10.10 -6.05
C ARG A 32 12.30 10.46 -4.83
N ASN A 33 12.50 9.51 -3.94
CA ASN A 33 13.20 9.69 -2.67
C ASN A 33 14.71 9.43 -2.74
N LYS A 34 15.26 9.14 -3.93
CA LYS A 34 16.68 8.85 -4.15
C LYS A 34 17.20 7.69 -3.29
N ILE A 35 16.38 6.66 -3.12
CA ILE A 35 16.70 5.45 -2.36
C ILE A 35 17.11 4.34 -3.32
N SER A 36 18.27 3.73 -3.05
CA SER A 36 18.72 2.55 -3.79
C SER A 36 17.96 1.31 -3.30
N LEU A 37 17.26 0.64 -4.21
CA LEU A 37 16.65 -0.66 -3.94
C LEU A 37 17.68 -1.77 -4.07
N PRO A 38 17.59 -2.85 -3.28
CA PRO A 38 18.44 -4.04 -3.43
C PRO A 38 18.07 -4.90 -4.66
N TYR A 39 17.15 -4.42 -5.51
CA TYR A 39 16.67 -5.09 -6.72
C TYR A 39 17.01 -4.24 -7.95
N LYS A 40 17.60 -4.85 -8.98
CA LYS A 40 18.04 -4.15 -10.18
C LYS A 40 16.88 -3.75 -11.08
N ASN A 41 15.81 -4.54 -11.07
CA ASN A 41 14.64 -4.33 -11.92
C ASN A 41 13.37 -4.97 -11.34
N ARG A 42 12.25 -4.74 -12.02
CA ARG A 42 10.92 -5.25 -11.63
C ARG A 42 10.84 -6.77 -11.62
N ASP A 43 11.53 -7.44 -12.53
CA ASP A 43 11.49 -8.91 -12.63
C ASP A 43 12.20 -9.56 -11.46
N GLU A 44 13.34 -8.99 -11.01
CA GLU A 44 14.05 -9.43 -9.81
C GLU A 44 13.21 -9.21 -8.54
N LEU A 45 12.54 -8.05 -8.44
CA LEU A 45 11.63 -7.80 -7.32
C LEU A 45 10.44 -8.76 -7.33
N LYS A 46 9.81 -9.03 -8.48
CA LYS A 46 8.72 -10.02 -8.59
C LYS A 46 9.19 -11.42 -8.24
N ALA A 47 10.40 -11.82 -8.63
CA ALA A 47 10.96 -13.11 -8.26
C ALA A 47 11.16 -13.24 -6.73
N ALA A 48 11.37 -12.12 -6.03
CA ALA A 48 11.47 -12.10 -4.57
C ALA A 48 10.13 -12.34 -3.85
N TYR A 49 8.98 -12.30 -4.54
CA TYR A 49 7.65 -12.57 -3.95
C TYR A 49 7.37 -14.08 -3.78
N GLN A 50 8.42 -14.88 -3.59
CA GLN A 50 8.36 -16.31 -3.32
C GLN A 50 8.71 -16.53 -1.84
N PHE A 51 7.67 -16.69 -1.01
CA PHE A 51 7.81 -16.77 0.44
C PHE A 51 7.76 -18.22 0.93
N THR A 52 8.65 -18.57 1.87
CA THR A 52 8.68 -19.90 2.50
C THR A 52 8.02 -19.91 3.88
N ASN A 53 7.89 -18.74 4.51
CA ASN A 53 7.23 -18.51 5.79
C ASN A 53 6.94 -17.01 5.99
N LEU A 54 6.26 -16.69 7.09
CA LEU A 54 5.95 -15.31 7.47
C LEU A 54 7.19 -14.41 7.55
N GLN A 55 8.29 -14.90 8.13
CA GLN A 55 9.52 -14.11 8.27
C GLN A 55 10.13 -13.74 6.91
N SER A 56 10.13 -14.65 5.95
CA SER A 56 10.62 -14.38 4.60
C SER A 56 9.80 -13.30 3.88
N PHE A 57 8.49 -13.27 4.12
CA PHE A 57 7.60 -12.20 3.66
C PHE A 57 7.91 -10.87 4.36
N LEU A 58 7.97 -10.87 5.70
CA LEU A 58 8.22 -9.66 6.49
C LEU A 58 9.55 -8.99 6.14
N ASN A 59 10.58 -9.76 5.84
CA ASN A 59 11.87 -9.22 5.41
C ASN A 59 11.73 -8.37 4.12
N LEU A 60 10.97 -8.87 3.13
CA LEU A 60 10.71 -8.13 1.89
C LEU A 60 9.78 -6.94 2.14
N TYR A 61 8.73 -7.14 2.93
CA TYR A 61 7.77 -6.11 3.33
C TYR A 61 8.48 -4.90 3.94
N TYR A 62 9.31 -5.09 4.98
CA TYR A 62 10.02 -4.00 5.64
C TYR A 62 11.04 -3.34 4.71
N ALA A 63 11.75 -4.12 3.88
CA ALA A 63 12.63 -3.55 2.85
C ALA A 63 11.87 -2.64 1.88
N GLY A 64 10.64 -3.03 1.51
CA GLY A 64 9.72 -2.23 0.71
C GLY A 64 9.31 -0.94 1.39
N THR A 65 8.97 -0.97 2.69
CA THR A 65 8.53 0.24 3.41
C THR A 65 9.57 1.35 3.48
N ASN A 66 10.85 1.06 3.24
CA ASN A 66 11.91 2.06 3.20
C ASN A 66 11.70 3.14 2.13
N VAL A 67 10.92 2.87 1.07
CA VAL A 67 10.68 3.90 0.05
C VAL A 67 9.62 4.93 0.46
N LEU A 68 8.87 4.66 1.53
CA LEU A 68 7.85 5.56 2.08
C LEU A 68 8.53 6.55 3.04
N GLN A 69 8.53 7.84 2.72
CA GLN A 69 9.28 8.89 3.42
C GLN A 69 8.43 10.14 3.68
N THR A 70 7.59 10.52 2.72
CA THR A 70 6.82 11.77 2.68
C THR A 70 5.33 11.49 2.72
N GLU A 71 4.54 12.53 3.02
CA GLU A 71 3.07 12.45 3.05
C GLU A 71 2.52 11.99 1.69
N GLU A 72 3.13 12.47 0.60
CA GLU A 72 2.80 12.09 -0.78
C GLU A 72 3.03 10.59 -1.03
N ASP A 73 4.06 9.98 -0.43
CA ASP A 73 4.31 8.54 -0.58
C ASP A 73 3.20 7.70 0.07
N PHE A 74 2.72 8.11 1.25
CA PHE A 74 1.62 7.43 1.94
C PHE A 74 0.27 7.65 1.25
N TYR A 75 0.07 8.85 0.68
CA TYR A 75 -1.07 9.14 -0.18
C TYR A 75 -1.06 8.22 -1.41
N ASP A 76 0.05 8.16 -2.15
CA ASP A 76 0.15 7.37 -3.38
C ASP A 76 -0.02 5.88 -3.12
N LEU A 77 0.54 5.37 -2.02
CA LEU A 77 0.35 4.00 -1.56
C LEU A 77 -1.14 3.69 -1.35
N THR A 78 -1.80 4.55 -0.56
CA THR A 78 -3.22 4.35 -0.22
C THR A 78 -4.09 4.52 -1.45
N TRP A 79 -3.80 5.49 -2.31
CA TRP A 79 -4.54 5.74 -3.53
C TRP A 79 -4.42 4.59 -4.54
N SER A 80 -3.21 4.04 -4.72
CA SER A 80 -2.97 2.84 -5.55
C SER A 80 -3.82 1.65 -5.09
N TYR A 81 -3.93 1.44 -3.76
CA TYR A 81 -4.84 0.45 -3.20
C TYR A 81 -6.31 0.73 -3.56
N ILE A 82 -6.78 1.96 -3.36
CA ILE A 82 -8.15 2.38 -3.69
C ILE A 82 -8.47 2.14 -5.18
N GLU A 83 -7.56 2.51 -6.08
CA GLU A 83 -7.71 2.29 -7.53
C GLU A 83 -7.80 0.80 -7.88
N LYS A 84 -7.13 -0.07 -7.09
CA LYS A 84 -7.18 -1.52 -7.26
C LYS A 84 -8.51 -2.11 -6.78
N ILE A 85 -9.08 -1.62 -5.67
CA ILE A 85 -10.30 -2.20 -5.08
C ILE A 85 -11.60 -1.63 -5.67
N HIS A 86 -11.60 -0.39 -6.17
CA HIS A 86 -12.75 0.22 -6.83
C HIS A 86 -13.37 -0.67 -7.93
N PRO A 87 -12.61 -1.14 -8.95
CA PRO A 87 -13.16 -1.99 -10.01
C PRO A 87 -13.53 -3.40 -9.54
N GLN A 88 -13.18 -3.77 -8.30
CA GLN A 88 -13.56 -5.02 -7.65
C GLN A 88 -14.82 -4.88 -6.80
N ASN A 89 -15.50 -3.74 -6.84
CA ASN A 89 -16.76 -3.48 -6.13
C ASN A 89 -16.66 -3.58 -4.59
N VAL A 90 -15.48 -3.26 -4.03
CA VAL A 90 -15.34 -3.03 -2.60
C VAL A 90 -16.02 -1.70 -2.24
N ARG A 91 -16.84 -1.70 -1.20
CA ARG A 91 -17.64 -0.55 -0.75
C ARG A 91 -17.24 -0.02 0.61
N HIS A 92 -16.51 -0.83 1.37
CA HIS A 92 -15.98 -0.46 2.68
C HIS A 92 -14.63 -1.15 2.91
N THR A 93 -13.69 -0.43 3.51
CA THR A 93 -12.38 -0.96 3.88
C THR A 93 -11.96 -0.53 5.28
N GLU A 94 -11.54 -1.49 6.10
CA GLU A 94 -10.88 -1.27 7.39
C GLU A 94 -9.40 -1.63 7.21
N LEU A 95 -8.57 -0.60 6.99
CA LEU A 95 -7.15 -0.80 6.72
C LEU A 95 -6.32 -0.70 8.00
N PHE A 96 -5.28 -1.52 8.03
CA PHE A 96 -4.20 -1.47 8.99
C PHE A 96 -3.02 -0.74 8.39
N PHE A 97 -2.31 -0.02 9.25
CA PHE A 97 -0.96 0.47 8.98
C PHE A 97 -0.15 0.22 10.25
N ASP A 98 1.17 0.14 10.13
CA ASP A 98 2.10 -0.18 11.21
C ASP A 98 2.87 1.10 11.62
N PRO A 99 2.39 1.91 12.59
CA PRO A 99 3.03 3.17 12.97
C PRO A 99 4.54 3.04 13.22
N GLN A 100 4.91 1.98 13.95
CA GLN A 100 6.29 1.75 14.38
C GLN A 100 7.22 1.43 13.20
N THR A 101 6.70 0.87 12.10
CA THR A 101 7.47 0.64 10.86
C THR A 101 7.97 1.93 10.23
N HIS A 102 7.29 3.05 10.50
CA HIS A 102 7.64 4.37 9.97
C HIS A 102 8.34 5.24 11.02
N THR A 103 7.82 5.30 12.25
CA THR A 103 8.40 6.15 13.29
C THR A 103 9.77 5.69 13.75
N SER A 104 10.09 4.40 13.65
CA SER A 104 11.45 3.88 13.90
C SER A 104 12.49 4.31 12.87
N ARG A 105 12.05 4.87 11.74
CA ARG A 105 12.88 5.42 10.66
C ARG A 105 12.82 6.95 10.60
N ASP A 106 12.50 7.59 11.72
CA ASP A 106 12.41 9.04 11.89
C ASP A 106 11.31 9.72 11.04
N ILE A 107 10.31 8.98 10.56
CA ILE A 107 9.14 9.55 9.88
C ILE A 107 8.13 9.99 10.95
N PRO A 108 7.76 11.29 11.00
CA PRO A 108 6.75 11.75 11.94
C PRO A 108 5.41 11.04 11.70
N ILE A 109 4.76 10.59 12.77
CA ILE A 109 3.47 9.89 12.66
C ILE A 109 2.39 10.70 11.93
N GLY A 110 2.44 12.04 12.06
CA GLY A 110 1.53 12.94 11.35
C GLY A 110 1.66 12.85 9.82
N VAL A 111 2.87 12.63 9.30
CA VAL A 111 3.13 12.47 7.85
C VAL A 111 2.44 11.21 7.33
N VAL A 112 2.52 10.12 8.07
CA VAL A 112 1.89 8.83 7.74
C VAL A 112 0.38 8.96 7.74
N ILE A 113 -0.18 9.43 8.86
CA ILE A 113 -1.63 9.53 9.06
C ILE A 113 -2.24 10.48 8.03
N GLN A 114 -1.61 11.63 7.79
CA GLN A 114 -2.14 12.62 6.87
C GLN A 114 -2.23 12.09 5.43
N GLY A 115 -1.17 11.42 4.93
CA GLY A 115 -1.16 10.87 3.58
C GLY A 115 -2.25 9.81 3.38
N ILE A 116 -2.37 8.87 4.33
CA ILE A 116 -3.43 7.84 4.32
C ILE A 116 -4.81 8.50 4.38
N HIS A 117 -5.02 9.42 5.32
CA HIS A 117 -6.31 10.05 5.56
C HIS A 117 -6.81 10.86 4.36
N GLN A 118 -5.93 11.61 3.68
CA GLN A 118 -6.28 12.37 2.48
C GLN A 118 -6.76 11.44 1.35
N ALA A 119 -6.07 10.33 1.12
CA ALA A 119 -6.47 9.35 0.11
C ALA A 119 -7.84 8.73 0.43
N LEU A 120 -8.12 8.42 1.70
CA LEU A 120 -9.42 7.88 2.14
C LEU A 120 -10.56 8.90 2.01
N ILE A 121 -10.33 10.17 2.36
CA ILE A 121 -11.31 11.24 2.13
C ILE A 121 -11.64 11.33 0.63
N GLN A 122 -10.62 11.27 -0.22
CA GLN A 122 -10.84 11.32 -1.67
C GLN A 122 -11.60 10.09 -2.16
N ALA A 123 -11.27 8.89 -1.67
CA ALA A 123 -11.97 7.66 -2.01
C ALA A 123 -13.45 7.72 -1.66
N GLN A 124 -13.80 8.24 -0.49
CA GLN A 124 -15.20 8.42 -0.08
C GLN A 124 -15.93 9.41 -1.00
N LYS A 125 -15.28 10.52 -1.37
CA LYS A 125 -15.87 11.56 -2.25
C LYS A 125 -16.06 11.07 -3.69
N GLN A 126 -15.04 10.43 -4.26
CA GLN A 126 -14.98 10.08 -5.68
C GLN A 126 -15.60 8.71 -6.00
N TYR A 127 -15.42 7.75 -5.10
CA TYR A 127 -15.78 6.34 -5.33
C TYR A 127 -16.82 5.81 -4.35
N HIS A 128 -17.23 6.60 -3.35
CA HIS A 128 -18.16 6.19 -2.29
C HIS A 128 -17.70 4.92 -1.57
N ILE A 129 -16.38 4.79 -1.40
CA ILE A 129 -15.75 3.74 -0.60
C ILE A 129 -15.52 4.32 0.78
N SER A 130 -16.22 3.78 1.77
CA SER A 130 -16.06 4.20 3.16
C SER A 130 -14.89 3.49 3.84
N SER A 131 -14.37 4.10 4.89
CA SER A 131 -13.35 3.53 5.77
C SER A 131 -13.57 4.00 7.20
N SER A 132 -13.15 3.19 8.17
CA SER A 132 -13.24 3.45 9.61
C SER A 132 -12.01 2.98 10.35
#